data_AF-A0A3N7GLL6-F1
#
_entry.id   AF-A0A3N7GLL6-F1
#
_cell.length_a   1.000
_cell.length_b   1.000
_cell.length_c   1.000
_cell.angle_alpha   90.00
_cell.angle_beta   90.00
_cell.angle_gamma   90.00
#
_symmetry.space_group_name_H-M   'P 1'
#
loop_
_entity.id
_entity.type
_entity.pdbx_description
1 polymer ?
#
loop_
_entity_poly.entity_id
_entity_poly.type
_entity_poly.pdbx_seq_one_letter_code
_entity_poly.pdbx_strand_id
1 'polypeptide(L)'
;MILNERQRSMAVAVVGAALVLEIMDGSIINVAIPQLQQSLGASGPQIGWVSSGYAFFFAALLIAGGRLGDILGYRRMFMAGMTGFGLASAGCGLAGSAEMLIAMRILQGAAAAMMGPQVLSIVQVLYAPHERFKVMSIFGLIGGAAGILGPIIGGLLMRLDLFGLGWRPIFLVNVPVVALALVLARRVLPKGGSAEARGLDGKGLALALPGLAALLFPLIEGPRLGWPPALRLLPLLAVLLLVLCWRHLRQRAAANRTVLVPPALFGDGLLLTGLAMVMLYTTGTGALLLSASVALQRGLGFDVLQTALIHIPFAAGAAFSIALLGRRLLPILGRRMMLIGAASQICGLLLLSEGMAAADLWRIGAGFALCGSGMGLISAPLPAFCFVRVPPAQAGAASGLFTTCQQLGMALGVATLGTAFLAALDGGADPARAFATLALWQIGLLVAVAALSRLIPARAHLAATTA
;
A
#
# COMPACT_ATOMS: atom_id res chain seq x y z
N MET A 1 -30.51 6.76 -2.13
CA MET A 1 -30.29 7.82 -3.13
C MET A 1 -29.50 7.21 -4.27
N ILE A 2 -30.11 7.01 -5.44
CA ILE A 2 -29.43 6.41 -6.60
C ILE A 2 -28.57 7.52 -7.21
N LEU A 3 -27.26 7.46 -7.00
CA LEU A 3 -26.31 8.41 -7.60
C LEU A 3 -26.26 8.17 -9.11
N ASN A 4 -26.24 9.25 -9.90
CA ASN A 4 -26.08 9.11 -11.35
C ASN A 4 -24.65 8.64 -11.70
N GLU A 5 -24.46 8.09 -12.91
CA GLU A 5 -23.16 7.52 -13.32
C GLU A 5 -22.01 8.55 -13.28
N ARG A 6 -22.30 9.81 -13.59
CA ARG A 6 -21.34 10.92 -13.50
C ARG A 6 -20.89 11.17 -12.06
N GLN A 7 -21.81 11.16 -11.10
CA GLN A 7 -21.51 11.31 -9.67
C GLN A 7 -20.71 10.13 -9.13
N ARG A 8 -21.02 8.90 -9.55
CA ARG A 8 -20.25 7.70 -9.19
C ARG A 8 -18.80 7.80 -9.70
N SER A 9 -18.62 8.18 -10.97
CA SER A 9 -17.30 8.39 -11.57
C SER A 9 -16.51 9.52 -10.89
N MET A 10 -17.17 10.64 -10.55
CA MET A 10 -16.55 11.71 -9.76
C MET A 10 -16.16 11.25 -8.35
N ALA A 11 -17.00 10.44 -7.70
CA ALA A 11 -16.67 9.86 -6.40
C ALA A 11 -15.42 9.00 -6.47
N VAL A 12 -15.28 8.16 -7.52
CA VAL A 12 -14.05 7.37 -7.77
C VAL A 12 -12.83 8.27 -7.96
N ALA A 13 -12.94 9.35 -8.74
CA ALA A 13 -11.84 10.30 -8.90
C ALA A 13 -11.44 10.96 -7.57
N VAL A 14 -12.42 11.35 -6.74
CA VAL A 14 -12.18 11.95 -5.43
C VAL A 14 -11.49 10.99 -4.47
N VAL A 15 -11.98 9.76 -4.34
CA VAL A 15 -11.31 8.76 -3.47
C VAL A 15 -9.98 8.29 -4.07
N GLY A 16 -9.82 8.36 -5.40
CA GLY A 16 -8.57 8.09 -6.09
C GLY A 16 -7.50 9.14 -5.80
N ALA A 17 -7.88 10.40 -5.62
CA ALA A 17 -6.95 11.44 -5.18
C ALA A 17 -6.31 11.12 -3.82
N ALA A 18 -7.05 10.49 -2.90
CA ALA A 18 -6.48 10.05 -1.62
C ALA A 18 -5.39 8.99 -1.82
N LEU A 19 -5.60 8.05 -2.74
CA LEU A 19 -4.60 7.03 -3.09
C LEU A 19 -3.36 7.65 -3.74
N VAL A 20 -3.53 8.66 -4.61
CA VAL A 20 -2.40 9.41 -5.18
C VAL A 20 -1.62 10.09 -4.06
N LEU A 21 -2.30 10.85 -3.21
CA LEU A 21 -1.67 11.57 -2.11
C LEU A 21 -0.90 10.61 -1.21
N GLU A 22 -1.50 9.48 -0.81
CA GLU A 22 -0.88 8.50 0.08
C GLU A 22 0.42 7.92 -0.50
N ILE A 23 0.38 7.45 -1.75
CA ILE A 23 1.50 6.76 -2.39
C ILE A 23 2.58 7.76 -2.82
N MET A 24 2.18 8.89 -3.41
CA MET A 24 3.08 9.92 -3.90
C MET A 24 3.82 10.60 -2.75
N ASP A 25 3.13 10.95 -1.67
CA ASP A 25 3.74 11.62 -0.50
C ASP A 25 4.74 10.71 0.23
N GLY A 26 4.51 9.40 0.23
CA GLY A 26 5.46 8.41 0.74
C GLY A 26 6.76 8.32 -0.08
N SER A 27 6.71 8.59 -1.39
CA SER A 27 7.87 8.43 -2.28
C SER A 27 8.56 9.75 -2.65
N ILE A 28 7.83 10.86 -2.76
CA ILE A 28 8.34 12.18 -3.16
C ILE A 28 9.46 12.69 -2.24
N ILE A 29 9.37 12.35 -0.95
CA ILE A 29 10.31 12.80 0.07
C ILE A 29 11.73 12.28 -0.13
N ASN A 30 11.88 11.09 -0.75
CA ASN A 30 13.17 10.45 -0.91
C ASN A 30 14.13 11.26 -1.80
N VAL A 31 13.58 12.08 -2.71
CA VAL A 31 14.36 12.98 -3.57
C VAL A 31 14.88 14.20 -2.81
N ALA A 32 14.20 14.59 -1.73
CA ALA A 32 14.50 15.79 -0.95
C ALA A 32 15.37 15.53 0.28
N ILE A 33 15.56 14.26 0.68
CA ILE A 33 16.29 13.88 1.92
C ILE A 33 17.61 14.64 2.11
N PRO A 34 18.52 14.72 1.13
CA PRO A 34 19.81 15.41 1.35
C PRO A 34 19.65 16.89 1.70
N GLN A 35 18.78 17.61 0.99
CA GLN A 35 18.50 19.02 1.28
C GLN A 35 17.73 19.20 2.59
N LEU A 36 16.81 18.28 2.90
CA LEU A 36 16.10 18.26 4.18
C LEU A 36 17.07 18.15 5.35
N GLN A 37 18.02 17.22 5.22
CA GLN A 37 19.05 16.98 6.22
C GLN A 37 19.93 18.20 6.43
N GLN A 38 20.41 18.80 5.35
CA GLN A 38 21.26 19.98 5.41
C GLN A 38 20.53 21.21 5.97
N SER A 39 19.32 21.49 5.47
CA SER A 39 18.57 22.70 5.84
C SER A 39 18.04 22.70 7.26
N LEU A 40 17.72 21.53 7.83
CA LEU A 40 17.24 21.39 9.20
C LEU A 40 18.34 20.97 10.19
N GLY A 41 19.58 20.74 9.72
CA GLY A 41 20.63 20.15 10.53
C GLY A 41 20.25 18.78 11.12
N ALA A 42 19.41 18.02 10.41
CA ALA A 42 18.82 16.81 10.94
C ALA A 42 19.86 15.68 11.03
N SER A 43 19.85 14.97 12.15
CA SER A 43 20.63 13.75 12.34
C SER A 43 20.08 12.60 11.46
N GLY A 44 20.94 11.61 11.18
CA GLY A 44 20.52 10.41 10.45
C GLY A 44 19.28 9.72 11.03
N PRO A 45 19.17 9.51 12.36
CA PRO A 45 17.97 8.97 12.99
C PRO A 45 16.70 9.82 12.75
N GLN A 46 16.83 11.15 12.76
CA GLN A 46 15.70 12.05 12.50
C GLN A 46 15.20 11.93 11.06
N ILE A 47 16.08 11.95 10.07
CA ILE A 47 15.73 11.73 8.66
C ILE A 47 15.05 10.38 8.45
N GLY A 48 15.57 9.37 9.14
CA GLY A 48 14.95 8.06 9.14
C GLY A 48 13.49 8.11 9.60
N TRP A 49 13.20 8.76 10.74
CA TRP A 49 11.84 8.94 11.27
C TRP A 49 10.93 9.79 10.39
N VAL A 50 11.48 10.76 9.66
CA VAL A 50 10.74 11.56 8.68
C VAL A 50 10.15 10.67 7.57
N SER A 51 10.89 9.65 7.13
CA SER A 51 10.41 8.69 6.11
C SER A 51 9.54 7.59 6.75
N SER A 52 10.05 6.92 7.77
CA SER A 52 9.42 5.74 8.35
C SER A 52 8.21 6.04 9.24
N GLY A 53 8.18 7.18 9.93
CA GLY A 53 7.12 7.54 10.87
C GLY A 53 5.76 7.61 10.18
N TYR A 54 5.72 8.17 8.97
CA TYR A 54 4.51 8.16 8.14
C TYR A 54 4.02 6.75 7.85
N ALA A 55 4.88 5.90 7.28
CA ALA A 55 4.52 4.54 6.88
C ALA A 55 4.13 3.66 8.08
N PHE A 56 4.83 3.81 9.21
CA PHE A 56 4.54 3.08 10.44
C PHE A 56 3.17 3.43 11.02
N PHE A 57 2.88 4.71 11.24
CA PHE A 57 1.59 5.13 11.81
C PHE A 57 0.45 4.89 10.83
N PHE A 58 0.72 5.03 9.52
CA PHE A 58 -0.21 4.62 8.49
C PHE A 58 -0.60 3.14 8.65
N ALA A 59 0.39 2.24 8.58
CA ALA A 59 0.15 0.80 8.66
C ALA A 59 -0.49 0.35 9.99
N ALA A 60 -0.01 0.90 11.11
CA ALA A 60 -0.47 0.52 12.45
C ALA A 60 -1.93 0.91 12.71
N LEU A 61 -2.39 2.04 12.17
CA LEU A 61 -3.72 2.60 12.45
C LEU A 61 -4.79 2.21 11.42
N LEU A 62 -4.45 1.51 10.33
CA LEU A 62 -5.39 1.13 9.26
C LEU A 62 -6.65 0.40 9.75
N ILE A 63 -6.50 -0.59 10.64
CA ILE A 63 -7.64 -1.34 11.19
C ILE A 63 -8.56 -0.42 12.00
N ALA A 64 -7.97 0.48 12.79
CA ALA A 64 -8.71 1.47 13.56
C ALA A 64 -9.47 2.43 12.64
N GLY A 65 -8.81 2.95 11.60
CA GLY A 65 -9.40 3.85 10.61
C GLY A 65 -10.57 3.20 9.87
N GLY A 66 -10.41 1.94 9.43
CA GLY A 66 -11.49 1.17 8.81
C GLY A 66 -12.70 1.02 9.73
N ARG A 67 -12.47 0.61 10.98
CA ARG A 67 -13.54 0.45 11.96
C ARG A 67 -14.25 1.76 12.33
N LEU A 68 -13.48 2.84 12.49
CA LEU A 68 -14.05 4.16 12.73
C LEU A 68 -14.90 4.63 11.54
N GLY A 69 -14.51 4.25 10.32
CA GLY A 69 -15.31 4.45 9.11
C GLY A 69 -16.66 3.73 9.15
N ASP A 70 -16.67 2.46 9.57
CA ASP A 70 -17.92 1.68 9.73
C ASP A 70 -18.90 2.35 10.68
N ILE A 71 -18.41 2.89 11.80
CA ILE A 71 -19.21 3.46 12.89
C ILE A 71 -19.65 4.90 12.58
N LEU A 72 -18.71 5.76 12.19
CA LEU A 72 -18.94 7.20 12.03
C LEU A 72 -19.42 7.57 10.62
N GLY A 73 -19.26 6.65 9.67
CA GLY A 73 -19.61 6.78 8.27
C GLY A 73 -18.41 7.07 7.38
N TYR A 74 -18.33 6.36 6.25
CA TYR A 74 -17.16 6.37 5.36
C TYR A 74 -16.83 7.76 4.83
N ARG A 75 -17.85 8.53 4.43
CA ARG A 75 -17.65 9.92 3.97
C ARG A 75 -17.10 10.83 5.05
N ARG A 76 -17.60 10.73 6.30
CA ARG A 76 -17.13 11.59 7.39
C ARG A 76 -15.69 11.27 7.72
N MET A 77 -15.36 9.98 7.81
CA MET A 77 -14.01 9.51 8.11
C MET A 77 -13.03 9.86 6.99
N PHE A 78 -13.42 9.68 5.72
CA PHE A 78 -12.63 10.08 4.56
C PHE A 78 -12.31 11.57 4.59
N MET A 79 -13.33 12.42 4.80
CA MET A 79 -13.12 13.87 4.85
C MET A 79 -12.29 14.30 6.07
N ALA A 80 -12.46 13.66 7.23
CA ALA A 80 -11.66 13.94 8.41
C ALA A 80 -10.19 13.59 8.19
N GLY A 81 -9.92 12.39 7.67
CA GLY A 81 -8.56 11.97 7.29
C GLY A 81 -7.94 12.87 6.23
N MET A 82 -8.69 13.19 5.16
CA MET A 82 -8.24 14.10 4.10
C MET A 82 -7.91 15.51 4.64
N THR A 83 -8.72 16.04 5.56
CA THR A 83 -8.46 17.33 6.22
C THR A 83 -7.21 17.26 7.09
N GLY A 84 -7.10 16.23 7.93
CA GLY A 84 -5.93 16.01 8.77
C GLY A 84 -4.65 15.86 7.96
N PHE A 85 -4.72 15.14 6.84
CA PHE A 85 -3.59 14.96 5.91
C PHE A 85 -3.16 16.29 5.31
N GLY A 86 -4.09 17.11 4.82
CA GLY A 86 -3.75 18.44 4.28
C GLY A 86 -3.15 19.38 5.30
N LEU A 87 -3.70 19.43 6.52
CA LEU A 87 -3.17 20.25 7.60
C LEU A 87 -1.78 19.80 8.04
N ALA A 88 -1.57 18.49 8.21
CA ALA A 88 -0.28 17.95 8.57
C ALA A 88 0.75 18.15 7.43
N SER A 89 0.34 18.03 6.16
CA SER A 89 1.20 18.33 5.02
C SER A 89 1.59 19.81 4.93
N ALA A 90 0.66 20.73 5.19
CA ALA A 90 0.97 22.14 5.35
C ALA A 90 1.97 22.37 6.50
N GLY A 91 1.77 21.68 7.63
CA GLY A 91 2.69 21.68 8.77
C GLY A 91 4.09 21.18 8.40
N CYS A 92 4.22 20.13 7.59
CA CYS A 92 5.50 19.65 7.06
C CYS A 92 6.20 20.73 6.21
N GLY A 93 5.46 21.41 5.32
CA GLY A 93 6.00 22.50 4.50
C GLY A 93 6.40 23.74 5.31
N LEU A 94 5.79 23.94 6.48
CA LEU A 94 6.13 25.04 7.41
C LEU A 94 7.13 24.63 8.49
N ALA A 95 7.64 23.40 8.48
CA ALA A 95 8.51 22.91 9.55
C ALA A 95 9.83 23.68 9.59
N GLY A 96 10.13 24.23 10.78
CA GLY A 96 11.39 24.91 11.09
C GLY A 96 12.44 24.02 11.76
N SER A 97 12.07 22.80 12.14
CA SER A 97 12.97 21.83 12.77
C SER A 97 12.64 20.40 12.35
N ALA A 98 13.60 19.49 12.54
CA ALA A 98 13.41 18.07 12.23
C ALA A 98 12.33 17.42 13.11
N GLU A 99 12.23 17.80 14.38
CA GLU A 99 11.23 17.29 15.32
C GLU A 99 9.81 17.68 14.91
N MET A 100 9.63 18.95 14.51
CA MET A 100 8.35 19.43 13.98
C MET A 100 7.97 18.65 12.72
N LEU A 101 8.92 18.44 11.82
CA LEU A 101 8.67 17.66 10.61
C LEU A 101 8.28 16.22 10.94
N ILE A 102 9.00 15.56 11.85
CA ILE A 102 8.67 14.19 12.30
C ILE A 102 7.27 14.14 12.89
N ALA A 103 6.90 15.07 13.78
CA ALA A 103 5.59 15.13 14.38
C ALA A 103 4.48 15.28 13.32
N MET A 104 4.70 16.14 12.32
CA MET A 104 3.76 16.32 11.21
C MET A 104 3.69 15.10 10.29
N ARG A 105 4.80 14.38 10.05
CA ARG A 105 4.82 13.11 9.30
C ARG A 105 4.06 12.00 10.01
N ILE A 106 4.20 11.90 11.34
CA ILE A 106 3.43 10.99 12.18
C ILE A 106 1.93 11.30 12.05
N LEU A 107 1.55 12.58 12.15
CA LEU A 107 0.17 13.01 12.01
C LEU A 107 -0.37 12.76 10.58
N GLN A 108 0.44 12.97 9.54
CA GLN A 108 0.09 12.62 8.15
C GLN A 108 -0.19 11.13 8.01
N GLY A 109 0.65 10.26 8.58
CA GLY A 109 0.45 8.80 8.55
C GLY A 109 -0.84 8.38 9.25
N ALA A 110 -1.11 8.94 10.43
CA ALA A 110 -2.37 8.70 11.15
C ALA A 110 -3.60 9.19 10.35
N ALA A 111 -3.51 10.35 9.72
CA ALA A 111 -4.58 10.89 8.87
C ALA A 111 -4.80 10.05 7.61
N ALA A 112 -3.73 9.55 6.99
CA ALA A 112 -3.78 8.60 5.87
C ALA A 112 -4.49 7.31 6.28
N ALA A 113 -4.24 6.78 7.48
CA ALA A 113 -4.88 5.57 7.99
C ALA A 113 -6.39 5.74 8.20
N MET A 114 -6.85 6.97 8.47
CA MET A 114 -8.27 7.29 8.56
C MET A 114 -8.94 7.29 7.18
N MET A 115 -8.29 7.85 6.15
CA MET A 115 -8.89 8.00 4.81
C MET A 115 -8.72 6.76 3.90
N GLY A 116 -7.59 6.06 3.98
CA GLY A 116 -7.22 4.95 3.09
C GLY A 116 -8.25 3.81 3.05
N PRO A 117 -8.64 3.22 4.19
CA PRO A 117 -9.64 2.15 4.23
C PRO A 117 -11.00 2.55 3.63
N GLN A 118 -11.33 3.84 3.69
CA GLN A 118 -12.61 4.34 3.19
C GLN A 118 -12.73 4.26 1.67
N VAL A 119 -11.60 4.26 0.94
CA VAL A 119 -11.58 4.14 -0.52
C VAL A 119 -12.26 2.84 -0.95
N LEU A 120 -11.86 1.71 -0.34
CA LEU A 120 -12.44 0.40 -0.62
C LEU A 120 -13.89 0.33 -0.14
N SER A 121 -14.19 0.81 1.07
CA SER A 121 -15.55 0.79 1.63
C SER A 121 -16.55 1.61 0.80
N ILE A 122 -16.16 2.80 0.34
CA ILE A 122 -17.00 3.66 -0.51
C ILE A 122 -17.28 2.97 -1.85
N VAL A 123 -16.30 2.28 -2.44
CA VAL A 123 -16.52 1.56 -3.70
C VAL A 123 -17.48 0.40 -3.51
N GLN A 124 -17.38 -0.33 -2.40
CA GLN A 124 -18.32 -1.41 -2.10
C GLN A 124 -19.76 -0.90 -1.92
N VAL A 125 -19.94 0.31 -1.39
CA VAL A 125 -21.25 0.98 -1.28
C VAL A 125 -21.76 1.49 -2.63
N LEU A 126 -20.88 2.03 -3.47
CA LEU A 126 -21.26 2.68 -4.72
C LEU A 126 -21.48 1.72 -5.89
N TYR A 127 -20.86 0.54 -5.86
CA TYR A 127 -20.80 -0.37 -6.99
C TYR A 127 -21.28 -1.76 -6.63
N ALA A 128 -22.15 -2.31 -7.49
CA ALA A 128 -22.57 -3.69 -7.40
C ALA A 128 -21.35 -4.62 -7.61
N PRO A 129 -21.36 -5.86 -7.08
CA PRO A 129 -20.14 -6.65 -7.04
C PRO A 129 -19.54 -6.95 -8.44
N HIS A 130 -20.37 -7.05 -9.47
CA HIS A 130 -19.93 -7.17 -10.87
C HIS A 130 -19.26 -5.91 -11.45
N GLU A 131 -19.56 -4.72 -10.93
CA GLU A 131 -18.94 -3.45 -11.36
C GLU A 131 -17.67 -3.13 -10.56
N ARG A 132 -17.54 -3.66 -9.33
CA ARG A 132 -16.44 -3.35 -8.40
C ARG A 132 -15.08 -3.61 -9.02
N PHE A 133 -14.94 -4.69 -9.79
CA PHE A 133 -13.69 -5.00 -10.45
C PHE A 133 -13.23 -3.88 -11.40
N LYS A 134 -14.12 -3.33 -12.23
CA LYS A 134 -13.80 -2.22 -13.15
C LYS A 134 -13.26 -1.01 -12.38
N VAL A 135 -13.81 -0.75 -11.21
CA VAL A 135 -13.44 0.40 -10.38
C VAL A 135 -12.15 0.15 -9.61
N MET A 136 -11.98 -1.05 -9.05
CA MET A 136 -10.72 -1.50 -8.45
C MET A 136 -9.57 -1.44 -9.46
N SER A 137 -9.86 -1.72 -10.73
CA SER A 137 -8.90 -1.54 -11.79
C SER A 137 -8.43 -0.08 -11.95
N ILE A 138 -9.32 0.88 -11.81
CA ILE A 138 -8.93 2.30 -11.89
C ILE A 138 -7.99 2.66 -10.73
N PHE A 139 -8.23 2.13 -9.51
CA PHE A 139 -7.31 2.37 -8.38
C PHE A 139 -5.94 1.74 -8.57
N GLY A 140 -5.87 0.54 -9.15
CA GLY A 140 -4.59 -0.08 -9.47
C GLY A 140 -3.76 0.75 -10.46
N LEU A 141 -4.40 1.31 -11.49
CA LEU A 141 -3.81 2.28 -12.43
C LEU A 141 -3.29 3.53 -11.70
N ILE A 142 -4.16 4.13 -10.89
CA ILE A 142 -3.84 5.34 -10.11
C ILE A 142 -2.67 5.08 -9.17
N GLY A 143 -2.67 3.96 -8.44
CA GLY A 143 -1.61 3.62 -7.50
C GLY A 143 -0.27 3.36 -8.17
N GLY A 144 -0.27 2.65 -9.30
CA GLY A 144 0.95 2.45 -10.10
C GLY A 144 1.54 3.77 -10.61
N ALA A 145 0.69 4.67 -11.13
CA ALA A 145 1.13 6.00 -11.58
C ALA A 145 1.64 6.87 -10.41
N ALA A 146 0.94 6.86 -9.27
CA ALA A 146 1.29 7.67 -8.10
C ALA A 146 2.69 7.37 -7.55
N GLY A 147 3.09 6.09 -7.55
CA GLY A 147 4.42 5.68 -7.06
C GLY A 147 5.57 6.32 -7.83
N ILE A 148 5.40 6.54 -9.13
CA ILE A 148 6.41 7.12 -10.02
C ILE A 148 6.30 8.64 -10.10
N LEU A 149 5.06 9.17 -10.05
CA LEU A 149 4.83 10.60 -10.03
C LEU A 149 5.52 11.28 -8.85
N GLY A 150 5.65 10.61 -7.70
CA GLY A 150 6.34 11.15 -6.53
C GLY A 150 7.75 11.63 -6.84
N PRO A 151 8.71 10.74 -7.17
CA PRO A 151 10.08 11.16 -7.47
C PRO A 151 10.20 12.13 -8.65
N ILE A 152 9.37 12.00 -9.68
CA ILE A 152 9.39 12.89 -10.86
C ILE A 152 8.95 14.31 -10.46
N ILE A 153 7.78 14.43 -9.83
CA ILE A 153 7.25 15.73 -9.37
C ILE A 153 8.17 16.31 -8.31
N GLY A 154 8.66 15.49 -7.37
CA GLY A 154 9.64 15.90 -6.35
C GLY A 154 10.89 16.49 -6.99
N GLY A 155 11.53 15.76 -7.90
CA GLY A 155 12.73 16.23 -8.60
C GLY A 155 12.50 17.53 -9.38
N LEU A 156 11.34 17.68 -10.02
CA LEU A 156 10.95 18.92 -10.71
C LEU A 156 10.75 20.07 -9.73
N LEU A 157 10.00 19.87 -8.65
CA LEU A 157 9.75 20.90 -7.63
C LEU A 157 11.05 21.37 -6.99
N MET A 158 11.98 20.46 -6.71
CA MET A 158 13.29 20.75 -6.16
C MET A 158 14.17 21.54 -7.14
N ARG A 159 14.08 21.27 -8.45
CA ARG A 159 14.80 22.00 -9.50
C ARG A 159 14.23 23.39 -9.77
N LEU A 160 12.91 23.53 -9.70
CA LEU A 160 12.24 24.81 -9.92
C LEU A 160 12.44 25.81 -8.77
N ASP A 161 12.79 25.30 -7.57
CA ASP A 161 12.96 26.06 -6.34
C ASP A 161 11.89 27.16 -6.17
N LEU A 162 10.63 26.72 -6.20
CA LEU A 162 9.48 27.61 -6.22
C LEU A 162 9.56 28.61 -5.05
N PHE A 163 9.70 29.89 -5.39
CA PHE A 163 9.79 31.00 -4.43
C PHE A 163 10.95 30.87 -3.41
N GLY A 164 12.03 30.15 -3.74
CA GLY A 164 13.15 29.93 -2.82
C GLY A 164 12.80 29.07 -1.61
N LEU A 165 11.73 28.27 -1.71
CA LEU A 165 11.23 27.45 -0.60
C LEU A 165 12.01 26.12 -0.42
N GLY A 166 12.93 25.80 -1.33
CA GLY A 166 13.73 24.58 -1.30
C GLY A 166 12.85 23.33 -1.38
N TRP A 167 12.93 22.48 -0.34
CA TRP A 167 12.19 21.22 -0.27
C TRP A 167 10.72 21.34 0.14
N ARG A 168 10.32 22.46 0.76
CA ARG A 168 8.95 22.63 1.31
C ARG A 168 7.82 22.39 0.30
N PRO A 169 7.93 22.77 -0.99
CA PRO A 169 6.88 22.55 -1.98
C PRO A 169 6.47 21.08 -2.16
N ILE A 170 7.34 20.11 -1.86
CA ILE A 170 7.02 18.68 -1.96
C ILE A 170 5.87 18.27 -1.03
N PHE A 171 5.68 18.99 0.07
CA PHE A 171 4.54 18.81 0.98
C PHE A 171 3.40 19.77 0.62
N LEU A 172 3.71 21.03 0.32
CA LEU A 172 2.69 22.04 0.04
C LEU A 172 1.87 21.73 -1.22
N VAL A 173 2.40 20.99 -2.18
CA VAL A 173 1.67 20.54 -3.38
C VAL A 173 0.43 19.70 -3.05
N ASN A 174 0.41 19.03 -1.90
CA ASN A 174 -0.74 18.23 -1.46
C ASN A 174 -1.93 19.11 -1.05
N VAL A 175 -1.68 20.29 -0.49
CA VAL A 175 -2.69 21.18 0.08
C VAL A 175 -3.77 21.59 -0.95
N PRO A 176 -3.46 22.09 -2.16
CA PRO A 176 -4.49 22.41 -3.15
C PRO A 176 -5.27 21.19 -3.63
N VAL A 177 -4.60 20.03 -3.76
CA VAL A 177 -5.25 18.76 -4.15
C VAL A 177 -6.25 18.33 -3.07
N VAL A 178 -5.86 18.41 -1.80
CA VAL A 178 -6.71 18.13 -0.64
C VAL A 178 -7.92 19.07 -0.61
N ALA A 179 -7.71 20.37 -0.78
CA ALA A 179 -8.79 21.35 -0.76
C ALA A 179 -9.84 21.06 -1.85
N LEU A 180 -9.39 20.80 -3.08
CA LEU A 180 -10.26 20.42 -4.19
C LEU A 180 -11.01 19.11 -3.90
N ALA A 181 -10.30 18.08 -3.43
CA ALA A 181 -10.88 16.78 -3.09
C ALA A 181 -11.94 16.91 -2.00
N LEU A 182 -11.74 17.74 -0.97
CA LEU A 182 -12.72 17.98 0.10
C LEU A 182 -13.99 18.67 -0.40
N VAL A 183 -13.85 19.68 -1.28
CA VAL A 183 -15.00 20.38 -1.88
C VAL A 183 -15.82 19.41 -2.72
N LEU A 184 -15.17 18.59 -3.55
CA LEU A 184 -15.85 17.60 -4.37
C LEU A 184 -16.45 16.47 -3.52
N ALA A 185 -15.72 15.97 -2.53
CA ALA A 185 -16.17 14.91 -1.62
C ALA A 185 -17.48 15.25 -0.93
N ARG A 186 -17.63 16.51 -0.49
CA ARG A 186 -18.87 17.01 0.12
C ARG A 186 -20.08 16.90 -0.82
N ARG A 187 -19.88 16.99 -2.12
CA ARG A 187 -20.96 16.95 -3.12
C ARG A 187 -21.24 15.53 -3.60
N VAL A 188 -20.19 14.72 -3.83
CA VAL A 188 -20.33 13.45 -4.57
C VAL A 188 -20.33 12.20 -3.69
N LEU A 189 -19.74 12.24 -2.48
CA LEU A 189 -19.67 11.04 -1.65
C LEU A 189 -21.00 10.75 -0.95
N PRO A 190 -21.43 9.49 -0.93
CA PRO A 190 -22.65 9.08 -0.25
C PRO A 190 -22.52 9.31 1.26
N LYS A 191 -23.63 9.67 1.90
CA LYS A 191 -23.72 9.72 3.37
C LYS A 191 -24.05 8.31 3.88
N GLY A 192 -23.39 7.86 4.95
CA GLY A 192 -23.68 6.58 5.60
C GLY A 192 -22.42 5.82 6.02
N GLY A 193 -22.61 4.87 6.94
CA GLY A 193 -21.64 3.84 7.34
C GLY A 193 -22.29 2.46 7.22
N SER A 194 -21.70 1.44 7.85
CA SER A 194 -22.34 0.13 7.92
C SER A 194 -23.57 0.20 8.83
N ALA A 195 -24.75 -0.15 8.32
CA ALA A 195 -26.02 -0.07 9.06
C ALA A 195 -26.04 -0.92 10.35
N GLU A 196 -25.15 -1.92 10.44
CA GLU A 196 -25.04 -2.85 11.55
C GLU A 196 -23.84 -2.57 12.47
N ALA A 197 -22.98 -1.60 12.15
CA ALA A 197 -21.81 -1.28 12.95
C ALA A 197 -22.19 -0.59 14.26
N ARG A 198 -22.36 -1.39 15.31
CA ARG A 198 -22.52 -0.90 16.69
C ARG A 198 -21.15 -0.75 17.34
N GLY A 199 -20.90 0.40 17.97
CA GLY A 199 -19.85 0.61 18.99
C GLY A 199 -18.39 0.35 18.60
N LEU A 200 -17.49 0.85 19.45
CA LEU A 200 -16.04 0.64 19.33
C LEU A 200 -15.58 -0.39 20.38
N ASP A 201 -14.87 -1.42 19.93
CA ASP A 201 -14.23 -2.40 20.83
C ASP A 201 -12.91 -1.81 21.37
N GLY A 202 -13.01 -0.92 22.36
CA GLY A 202 -11.84 -0.20 22.89
C GLY A 202 -10.74 -1.12 23.44
N LYS A 203 -11.11 -2.21 24.12
CA LYS A 203 -10.13 -3.21 24.61
C LYS A 203 -9.47 -3.97 23.46
N GLY A 204 -10.25 -4.38 22.45
CA GLY A 204 -9.69 -5.00 21.24
C GLY A 204 -8.71 -4.07 20.52
N LEU A 205 -9.04 -2.79 20.42
CA LEU A 205 -8.17 -1.79 19.83
C LEU A 205 -6.90 -1.55 20.65
N ALA A 206 -7.01 -1.48 21.99
CA ALA A 206 -5.88 -1.33 22.90
C ALA A 206 -4.93 -2.53 22.90
N LEU A 207 -5.38 -3.71 22.47
CA LEU A 207 -4.52 -4.89 22.26
C LEU A 207 -3.96 -4.96 20.83
N ALA A 208 -4.80 -4.67 19.83
CA ALA A 208 -4.43 -4.78 18.42
C ALA A 208 -3.40 -3.74 18.01
N LEU A 209 -3.57 -2.46 18.38
CA LEU A 209 -2.67 -1.39 17.95
C LEU A 209 -1.24 -1.58 18.47
N PRO A 210 -1.00 -1.82 19.78
CA PRO A 210 0.36 -2.07 20.25
C PRO A 210 0.93 -3.39 19.74
N GLY A 211 0.09 -4.41 19.51
CA GLY A 211 0.52 -5.68 18.91
C GLY A 211 1.01 -5.51 17.46
N LEU A 212 0.26 -4.77 16.63
CA LEU A 212 0.66 -4.43 15.27
C LEU A 212 1.88 -3.50 15.25
N ALA A 213 1.92 -2.51 16.14
CA ALA A 213 3.07 -1.63 16.30
C ALA A 213 4.35 -2.41 16.67
N ALA A 214 4.27 -3.31 17.64
CA ALA A 214 5.40 -4.17 18.03
C ALA A 214 5.84 -5.12 16.91
N LEU A 215 4.95 -5.47 15.98
CA LEU A 215 5.30 -6.26 14.80
C LEU A 215 5.94 -5.40 13.70
N LEU A 216 5.37 -4.24 13.40
CA LEU A 216 5.77 -3.37 12.31
C LEU A 216 7.04 -2.57 12.61
N PHE A 217 7.19 -2.09 13.84
CA PHE A 217 8.32 -1.25 14.24
C PHE A 217 9.68 -1.90 13.96
N PRO A 218 9.98 -3.13 14.41
CA PRO A 218 11.25 -3.78 14.11
C PRO A 218 11.45 -4.07 12.61
N LEU A 219 10.38 -4.28 11.84
CA LEU A 219 10.49 -4.49 10.39
C LEU A 219 10.88 -3.20 9.66
N ILE A 220 10.30 -2.07 10.06
CA ILE A 220 10.53 -0.78 9.42
C ILE A 220 11.86 -0.17 9.89
N GLU A 221 12.18 -0.26 11.17
CA GLU A 221 13.32 0.42 11.81
C GLU A 221 14.54 -0.49 12.01
N GLY A 222 14.34 -1.81 12.11
CA GLY A 222 15.39 -2.79 12.38
C GLY A 222 16.57 -2.71 11.41
N PRO A 223 16.34 -2.68 10.08
CA PRO A 223 17.43 -2.58 9.10
C PRO A 223 18.29 -1.34 9.30
N ARG A 224 17.68 -0.20 9.65
CA ARG A 224 18.39 1.07 9.88
C ARG A 224 19.17 1.07 11.19
N LEU A 225 18.58 0.50 12.25
CA LEU A 225 19.15 0.51 13.60
C LEU A 225 20.15 -0.63 13.83
N GLY A 226 20.37 -1.52 12.86
CA GLY A 226 21.25 -2.67 13.02
C GLY A 226 20.67 -3.75 13.93
N TRP A 227 19.34 -3.81 14.05
CA TRP A 227 18.62 -4.82 14.85
C TRP A 227 19.15 -4.98 16.30
N PRO A 228 19.10 -3.93 17.15
CA PRO A 228 19.47 -4.04 18.55
C PRO A 228 18.65 -5.12 19.28
N PRO A 229 19.18 -5.73 20.36
CA PRO A 229 18.52 -6.82 21.07
C PRO A 229 17.07 -6.50 21.48
N ALA A 230 16.79 -5.26 21.89
CA ALA A 230 15.45 -4.81 22.25
C ALA A 230 14.44 -4.93 21.08
N LEU A 231 14.85 -4.57 19.85
CA LEU A 231 13.99 -4.71 18.66
C LEU A 231 13.71 -6.19 18.34
N ARG A 232 14.66 -7.10 18.62
CA ARG A 232 14.49 -8.54 18.37
C ARG A 232 13.45 -9.20 19.28
N LEU A 233 13.15 -8.57 20.42
CA LEU A 233 12.15 -9.07 21.38
C LEU A 233 10.73 -8.55 21.10
N LEU A 234 10.58 -7.44 20.34
CA LEU A 234 9.27 -6.88 20.01
C LEU A 234 8.33 -7.85 19.27
N PRO A 235 8.79 -8.74 18.36
CA PRO A 235 7.93 -9.75 17.77
C PRO A 235 7.31 -10.71 18.79
N LEU A 236 8.01 -11.04 19.88
CA LEU A 236 7.46 -11.88 20.95
C LEU A 236 6.32 -11.14 21.68
N LEU A 237 6.51 -9.85 21.96
CA LEU A 237 5.47 -8.99 22.51
C LEU A 237 4.28 -8.87 21.56
N ALA A 238 4.52 -8.72 20.26
CA ALA A 238 3.48 -8.70 19.24
C ALA A 238 2.65 -9.98 19.26
N VAL A 239 3.30 -11.16 19.27
CA VAL A 239 2.61 -12.45 19.37
C VAL A 239 1.74 -12.51 20.63
N LEU A 240 2.28 -12.14 21.78
CA LEU A 240 1.53 -12.12 23.04
C LEU A 240 0.28 -11.23 22.93
N LEU A 241 0.43 -9.98 22.49
CA LEU A 241 -0.67 -9.01 22.38
C LEU A 241 -1.72 -9.44 21.35
N LEU A 242 -1.31 -9.99 20.21
CA LEU A 242 -2.22 -10.48 19.18
C LEU A 242 -2.97 -11.74 19.62
N VAL A 243 -2.33 -12.64 20.38
CA VAL A 243 -3.00 -13.81 20.99
C VAL A 243 -4.03 -13.35 22.03
N LEU A 244 -3.69 -12.38 22.88
CA LEU A 244 -4.63 -11.79 23.83
C LEU A 244 -5.80 -11.10 23.12
N CYS A 245 -5.51 -10.34 22.05
CA CYS A 245 -6.52 -9.74 21.19
C CYS A 245 -7.46 -10.80 20.61
N TRP A 246 -6.91 -11.87 20.04
CA TRP A 246 -7.69 -12.98 19.49
C TRP A 246 -8.60 -13.65 20.52
N ARG A 247 -8.09 -13.91 21.74
CA ARG A 247 -8.89 -14.45 22.84
C ARG A 247 -10.04 -13.52 23.21
N HIS A 248 -9.77 -12.22 23.33
CA HIS A 248 -10.78 -11.18 23.62
C HIS A 248 -11.84 -11.10 22.53
N LEU A 249 -11.45 -11.09 21.25
CA LEU A 249 -12.36 -11.06 20.11
C LEU A 249 -13.28 -12.28 20.09
N ARG A 250 -12.75 -13.49 20.33
CA ARG A 250 -13.56 -14.73 20.42
C ARG A 250 -14.56 -14.67 21.56
N GLN A 251 -14.15 -14.24 22.74
CA GLN A 251 -15.05 -14.12 23.90
C GLN A 251 -16.16 -13.10 23.66
N ARG A 252 -15.86 -11.93 23.07
CA ARG A 252 -16.88 -10.93 22.74
C ARG A 252 -17.83 -11.38 21.64
N ALA A 253 -17.31 -12.05 20.62
CA ALA A 253 -18.14 -12.60 19.54
C ALA A 253 -19.12 -13.65 20.08
N ALA A 254 -18.66 -14.56 20.96
CA ALA A 254 -19.54 -15.54 21.62
C ALA A 254 -20.65 -14.88 22.47
N ALA A 255 -20.40 -13.67 22.98
CA ALA A 255 -21.37 -12.89 23.73
C ALA A 255 -22.26 -11.96 22.86
N ASN A 256 -22.24 -12.10 21.52
CA ASN A 256 -22.93 -11.22 20.57
C ASN A 256 -22.63 -9.72 20.77
N ARG A 257 -21.41 -9.41 21.22
CA ARG A 257 -20.94 -8.03 21.42
C ARG A 257 -20.20 -7.52 20.19
N THR A 258 -20.07 -6.21 20.13
CA THR A 258 -19.33 -5.48 19.11
C THR A 258 -17.85 -5.85 19.17
N VAL A 259 -17.28 -6.27 18.04
CA VAL A 259 -15.88 -6.71 17.91
C VAL A 259 -15.15 -5.89 16.85
N LEU A 260 -13.85 -5.67 17.06
CA LEU A 260 -13.00 -4.96 16.10
C LEU A 260 -12.93 -5.70 14.77
N VAL A 261 -12.66 -7.00 14.84
CA VAL A 261 -12.61 -7.92 13.69
C VAL A 261 -13.43 -9.16 14.05
N PRO A 262 -14.51 -9.48 13.32
CA PRO A 262 -15.30 -10.68 13.58
C PRO A 262 -14.46 -11.96 13.43
N PRO A 263 -14.37 -12.82 14.46
CA PRO A 263 -13.66 -14.10 14.36
C PRO A 263 -14.19 -15.03 13.26
N ALA A 264 -15.46 -14.88 12.89
CA ALA A 264 -16.10 -15.62 11.79
C ALA A 264 -15.40 -15.40 10.44
N LEU A 265 -14.77 -14.25 10.22
CA LEU A 265 -13.98 -13.98 9.01
C LEU A 265 -12.79 -14.96 8.88
N PHE A 266 -12.17 -15.35 10.00
CA PHE A 266 -11.09 -16.34 10.00
C PHE A 266 -11.59 -17.78 9.84
N GLY A 267 -12.91 -18.00 9.85
CA GLY A 267 -13.50 -19.28 9.45
C GLY A 267 -13.69 -19.43 7.94
N ASP A 268 -13.61 -18.34 7.17
CA ASP A 268 -13.74 -18.38 5.73
C ASP A 268 -12.39 -18.69 5.07
N GLY A 269 -12.21 -19.94 4.64
CA GLY A 269 -11.00 -20.40 3.96
C GLY A 269 -10.68 -19.64 2.67
N LEU A 270 -11.67 -19.06 1.98
CA LEU A 270 -11.44 -18.24 0.78
C LEU A 270 -10.82 -16.89 1.15
N LEU A 271 -11.34 -16.24 2.20
CA LEU A 271 -10.75 -15.01 2.72
C LEU A 271 -9.33 -15.25 3.21
N LEU A 272 -9.09 -16.30 3.99
CA LEU A 272 -7.75 -16.64 4.47
C LEU A 272 -6.76 -16.91 3.33
N THR A 273 -7.19 -17.65 2.29
CA THR A 273 -6.37 -17.88 1.10
C THR A 273 -6.01 -16.56 0.41
N GLY A 274 -7.00 -15.66 0.27
CA GLY A 274 -6.80 -14.34 -0.30
C GLY A 274 -5.86 -13.44 0.53
N LEU A 275 -6.00 -13.45 1.86
CA LEU A 275 -5.11 -12.74 2.78
C LEU A 275 -3.66 -13.27 2.72
N ALA A 276 -3.49 -14.58 2.63
CA ALA A 276 -2.17 -15.20 2.44
C ALA A 276 -1.55 -14.79 1.08
N MET A 277 -2.35 -14.83 0.01
CA MET A 277 -1.89 -14.43 -1.32
C MET A 277 -1.48 -12.95 -1.37
N VAL A 278 -2.27 -12.02 -0.81
CA VAL A 278 -1.90 -10.59 -0.82
C VAL A 278 -0.65 -10.35 -0.01
N MET A 279 -0.48 -11.03 1.14
CA MET A 279 0.71 -10.90 1.97
C MET A 279 1.96 -11.42 1.25
N LEU A 280 1.93 -12.64 0.70
CA LEU A 280 3.07 -13.20 -0.06
C LEU A 280 3.44 -12.34 -1.26
N TYR A 281 2.43 -11.89 -2.01
CA TYR A 281 2.61 -11.05 -3.18
C TYR A 281 3.24 -9.69 -2.85
N THR A 282 2.77 -9.06 -1.77
CA THR A 282 3.30 -7.77 -1.32
C THR A 282 4.66 -7.86 -0.63
N THR A 283 5.00 -9.00 -0.02
CA THR A 283 6.37 -9.30 0.41
C THR A 283 7.35 -9.28 -0.76
N GLY A 284 7.02 -9.92 -1.87
CA GLY A 284 7.88 -9.86 -3.07
C GLY A 284 7.97 -8.44 -3.63
N THR A 285 6.84 -7.75 -3.73
CA THR A 285 6.77 -6.41 -4.33
C THR A 285 7.43 -5.34 -3.46
N GLY A 286 7.37 -5.45 -2.14
CA GLY A 286 7.95 -4.49 -1.20
C GLY A 286 9.47 -4.33 -1.35
N ALA A 287 10.17 -5.41 -1.70
CA ALA A 287 11.62 -5.38 -1.92
C ALA A 287 12.01 -5.03 -3.37
N LEU A 288 11.14 -5.32 -4.35
CA LEU A 288 11.46 -5.23 -5.77
C LEU A 288 11.92 -3.83 -6.20
N LEU A 289 11.09 -2.81 -5.99
CA LEU A 289 11.37 -1.46 -6.46
C LEU A 289 12.57 -0.83 -5.74
N LEU A 290 12.70 -1.10 -4.43
CA LEU A 290 13.86 -0.66 -3.65
C LEU A 290 15.15 -1.29 -4.19
N SER A 291 15.18 -2.62 -4.31
CA SER A 291 16.39 -3.34 -4.71
C SER A 291 16.75 -3.04 -6.17
N ALA A 292 15.77 -2.91 -7.06
CA ALA A 292 15.99 -2.50 -8.43
C ALA A 292 16.56 -1.07 -8.50
N SER A 293 16.03 -0.13 -7.71
CA SER A 293 16.55 1.25 -7.65
C SER A 293 18.00 1.28 -7.17
N VAL A 294 18.32 0.56 -6.10
CA VAL A 294 19.68 0.50 -5.57
C VAL A 294 20.63 -0.20 -6.54
N ALA A 295 20.19 -1.28 -7.22
CA ALA A 295 20.99 -1.97 -8.23
C ALA A 295 21.29 -1.06 -9.44
N LEU A 296 20.32 -0.29 -9.91
CA LEU A 296 20.51 0.69 -10.99
C LEU A 296 21.49 1.80 -10.59
N GLN A 297 21.36 2.34 -9.38
CA GLN A 297 22.19 3.44 -8.91
C GLN A 297 23.61 3.00 -8.58
N ARG A 298 23.78 1.91 -7.80
CA ARG A 298 25.11 1.41 -7.41
C ARG A 298 25.79 0.60 -8.51
N GLY A 299 25.03 -0.08 -9.36
CA GLY A 299 25.56 -0.94 -10.43
C GLY A 299 25.75 -0.21 -11.76
N LEU A 300 24.76 0.55 -12.22
CA LEU A 300 24.80 1.27 -13.50
C LEU A 300 25.07 2.77 -13.36
N GLY A 301 25.24 3.28 -12.14
CA GLY A 301 25.54 4.70 -11.90
C GLY A 301 24.38 5.65 -12.17
N PHE A 302 23.14 5.18 -12.17
CA PHE A 302 21.98 6.02 -12.47
C PHE A 302 21.77 7.06 -11.38
N ASP A 303 21.36 8.27 -11.77
CA ASP A 303 20.87 9.25 -10.80
C ASP A 303 19.42 8.92 -10.37
N VAL A 304 18.90 9.69 -9.40
CA VAL A 304 17.54 9.49 -8.87
C VAL A 304 16.46 9.68 -9.94
N LEU A 305 16.65 10.62 -10.87
CA LEU A 305 15.67 10.91 -11.92
C LEU A 305 15.69 9.83 -13.00
N GLN A 306 16.85 9.41 -13.46
CA GLN A 306 17.04 8.30 -14.39
C GLN A 306 16.44 7.01 -13.82
N THR A 307 16.67 6.75 -12.52
CA THR A 307 16.05 5.63 -11.82
C THR A 307 14.53 5.75 -11.81
N ALA A 308 13.96 6.93 -11.56
CA ALA A 308 12.51 7.12 -11.61
C ALA A 308 11.93 6.93 -13.03
N LEU A 309 12.61 7.44 -14.06
CA LEU A 309 12.18 7.35 -15.45
C LEU A 309 12.21 5.91 -15.97
N ILE A 310 13.24 5.12 -15.64
CA ILE A 310 13.34 3.72 -16.09
C ILE A 310 12.30 2.81 -15.43
N HIS A 311 11.68 3.23 -14.32
CA HIS A 311 10.53 2.54 -13.72
C HIS A 311 9.20 2.84 -14.43
N ILE A 312 9.10 3.86 -15.30
CA ILE A 312 7.84 4.21 -16.00
C ILE A 312 7.17 3.00 -16.66
N PRO A 313 7.90 2.11 -17.37
CA PRO A 313 7.33 0.89 -17.93
C PRO A 313 6.63 0.00 -16.90
N PHE A 314 7.09 -0.05 -15.65
CA PHE A 314 6.42 -0.78 -14.57
C PHE A 314 5.04 -0.22 -14.28
N ALA A 315 4.91 1.10 -14.08
CA ALA A 315 3.58 1.70 -13.89
C ALA A 315 2.72 1.54 -15.13
N ALA A 316 3.28 1.70 -16.34
CA ALA A 316 2.56 1.55 -17.60
C ALA A 316 2.04 0.11 -17.81
N GLY A 317 2.85 -0.91 -17.48
CA GLY A 317 2.44 -2.31 -17.52
C GLY A 317 1.34 -2.60 -16.50
N ALA A 318 1.49 -2.13 -15.27
CA ALA A 318 0.46 -2.28 -14.24
C ALA A 318 -0.85 -1.58 -14.66
N ALA A 319 -0.77 -0.31 -15.04
CA ALA A 319 -1.85 0.47 -15.63
C ALA A 319 -2.60 -0.29 -16.72
N PHE A 320 -1.87 -0.76 -17.73
CA PHE A 320 -2.39 -1.45 -18.90
C PHE A 320 -3.08 -2.76 -18.52
N SER A 321 -2.40 -3.61 -17.75
CA SER A 321 -2.95 -4.88 -17.29
C SER A 321 -4.19 -4.71 -16.45
N ILE A 322 -4.21 -3.71 -15.57
CA ILE A 322 -5.32 -3.49 -14.66
C ILE A 322 -6.53 -2.94 -15.42
N ALA A 323 -6.34 -1.87 -16.21
CA ALA A 323 -7.42 -1.15 -16.86
C ALA A 323 -8.01 -1.91 -18.06
N LEU A 324 -7.16 -2.54 -18.88
CA LEU A 324 -7.57 -3.18 -20.13
C LEU A 324 -7.72 -4.69 -19.98
N LEU A 325 -6.64 -5.38 -19.58
CA LEU A 325 -6.63 -6.84 -19.52
C LEU A 325 -7.54 -7.35 -18.40
N GLY A 326 -7.50 -6.72 -17.23
CA GLY A 326 -8.40 -6.98 -16.12
C GLY A 326 -9.85 -7.01 -16.55
N ARG A 327 -10.31 -5.90 -17.14
CA ARG A 327 -11.73 -5.71 -17.47
C ARG A 327 -12.22 -6.72 -18.51
N ARG A 328 -11.41 -6.99 -19.54
CA ARG A 328 -11.80 -7.85 -20.66
C ARG A 328 -11.60 -9.33 -20.35
N LEU A 329 -10.52 -9.66 -19.64
CA LEU A 329 -10.11 -11.05 -19.44
C LEU A 329 -10.65 -11.66 -18.16
N LEU A 330 -11.06 -10.88 -17.14
CA LEU A 330 -11.59 -11.48 -15.91
C LEU A 330 -12.82 -12.36 -16.13
N PRO A 331 -13.83 -11.96 -16.92
CA PRO A 331 -14.99 -12.81 -17.16
C PRO A 331 -14.65 -14.09 -17.94
N ILE A 332 -13.54 -14.08 -18.69
CA ILE A 332 -13.14 -15.17 -19.59
C ILE A 332 -12.17 -16.13 -18.88
N LEU A 333 -11.16 -15.58 -18.21
CA LEU A 333 -10.04 -16.30 -17.63
C LEU A 333 -10.22 -16.57 -16.13
N GLY A 334 -11.05 -15.79 -15.44
CA GLY A 334 -11.28 -15.90 -14.00
C GLY A 334 -9.96 -15.99 -13.22
N ARG A 335 -9.79 -17.06 -12.43
CA ARG A 335 -8.54 -17.28 -11.64
C ARG A 335 -7.28 -17.43 -12.49
N ARG A 336 -7.38 -17.82 -13.77
CA ARG A 336 -6.21 -18.00 -14.65
C ARG A 336 -5.48 -16.68 -14.91
N MET A 337 -6.15 -15.54 -14.72
CA MET A 337 -5.49 -14.23 -14.75
C MET A 337 -4.34 -14.13 -13.76
N MET A 338 -4.49 -14.64 -12.55
CA MET A 338 -3.44 -14.59 -11.53
C MET A 338 -2.25 -15.48 -11.91
N LEU A 339 -2.50 -16.61 -12.60
CA LEU A 339 -1.43 -17.48 -13.12
C LEU A 339 -0.66 -16.80 -14.25
N ILE A 340 -1.35 -16.15 -15.18
CA ILE A 340 -0.73 -15.39 -16.27
C ILE A 340 0.04 -14.19 -15.69
N GLY A 341 -0.51 -13.54 -14.66
CA GLY A 341 0.15 -12.46 -13.94
C GLY A 341 1.44 -12.91 -13.28
N ALA A 342 1.43 -14.04 -12.57
CA ALA A 342 2.63 -14.62 -11.98
C ALA A 342 3.67 -14.97 -13.04
N ALA A 343 3.28 -15.63 -14.14
CA ALA A 343 4.17 -15.96 -15.24
C ALA A 343 4.80 -14.70 -15.88
N SER A 344 3.98 -13.67 -16.15
CA SER A 344 4.43 -12.39 -16.69
C SER A 344 5.46 -11.72 -15.76
N GLN A 345 5.19 -11.68 -14.45
CA GLN A 345 6.12 -11.10 -13.50
C GLN A 345 7.41 -11.91 -13.34
N ILE A 346 7.34 -13.25 -13.40
CA ILE A 346 8.53 -14.11 -13.40
C ILE A 346 9.40 -13.82 -14.62
N CYS A 347 8.82 -13.76 -15.82
CA CYS A 347 9.54 -13.37 -17.04
C CYS A 347 10.16 -11.97 -16.91
N GLY A 348 9.44 -11.02 -16.31
CA GLY A 348 9.95 -9.68 -16.05
C GLY A 348 11.15 -9.66 -15.11
N LEU A 349 11.13 -10.47 -14.03
CA LEU A 349 12.23 -10.59 -13.08
C LEU A 349 13.48 -11.21 -13.71
N LEU A 350 13.31 -12.21 -14.58
CA LEU A 350 14.41 -12.81 -15.34
C LEU A 350 15.03 -11.80 -16.30
N LEU A 351 14.21 -11.06 -17.06
CA LEU A 351 14.67 -10.01 -17.97
C LEU A 351 15.34 -8.85 -17.24
N LEU A 352 14.85 -8.45 -16.08
CA LEU A 352 15.52 -7.46 -15.23
C LEU A 352 16.89 -7.98 -14.79
N SER A 353 16.97 -9.22 -14.32
CA SER A 353 18.23 -9.82 -13.85
C SER A 353 19.29 -9.87 -14.97
N GLU A 354 18.90 -10.32 -16.16
CA GLU A 354 19.77 -10.32 -17.33
C GLU A 354 20.12 -8.90 -17.80
N GLY A 355 19.14 -8.00 -17.82
CA GLY A 355 19.32 -6.62 -18.25
C GLY A 355 20.27 -5.84 -17.36
N MET A 356 20.18 -6.02 -16.03
CA MET A 356 21.12 -5.42 -15.09
C MET A 356 22.54 -5.97 -15.29
N ALA A 357 22.69 -7.29 -15.48
CA ALA A 357 23.99 -7.92 -15.68
C ALA A 357 24.67 -7.52 -17.00
N ALA A 358 23.87 -7.30 -18.06
CA ALA A 358 24.35 -6.90 -19.38
C ALA A 358 24.38 -5.37 -19.60
N ALA A 359 23.93 -4.57 -18.62
CA ALA A 359 23.65 -3.14 -18.77
C ALA A 359 22.72 -2.82 -19.96
N ASP A 360 21.78 -3.72 -20.27
CA ASP A 360 20.85 -3.62 -21.39
C ASP A 360 19.54 -2.92 -20.97
N LEU A 361 19.47 -1.62 -21.29
CA LEU A 361 18.33 -0.75 -21.01
C LEU A 361 17.00 -1.26 -21.58
N TRP A 362 17.03 -1.93 -22.74
CA TRP A 362 15.82 -2.46 -23.35
C TRP A 362 15.26 -3.62 -22.52
N ARG A 363 16.13 -4.56 -22.11
CA ARG A 363 15.74 -5.67 -21.22
C ARG A 363 15.26 -5.16 -19.87
N ILE A 364 15.91 -4.12 -19.32
CA ILE A 364 15.47 -3.51 -18.07
C ILE A 364 14.06 -2.92 -18.22
N GLY A 365 13.84 -2.11 -19.26
CA GLY A 365 12.53 -1.51 -19.53
C GLY A 365 11.43 -2.54 -19.79
N ALA A 366 11.71 -3.56 -20.62
CA ALA A 366 10.78 -4.66 -20.90
C ALA A 366 10.51 -5.50 -19.64
N GLY A 367 11.53 -5.75 -18.83
CA GLY A 367 11.43 -6.46 -17.56
C GLY A 367 10.52 -5.72 -16.57
N PHE A 368 10.70 -4.41 -16.42
CA PHE A 368 9.79 -3.57 -15.64
C PHE A 368 8.36 -3.60 -16.17
N ALA A 369 8.17 -3.49 -17.49
CA ALA A 369 6.84 -3.56 -18.11
C ALA A 369 6.12 -4.88 -17.82
N LEU A 370 6.83 -5.99 -17.87
CA LEU A 370 6.30 -7.31 -17.55
C LEU A 370 6.03 -7.48 -16.05
N CYS A 371 6.93 -7.00 -15.19
CA CYS A 371 6.69 -7.01 -13.74
C CYS A 371 5.45 -6.19 -13.36
N GLY A 372 5.31 -5.00 -13.95
CA GLY A 372 4.13 -4.17 -13.79
C GLY A 372 2.87 -4.85 -14.32
N SER A 373 2.96 -5.43 -15.52
CA SER A 373 1.85 -6.16 -16.12
C SER A 373 1.39 -7.33 -15.26
N GLY A 374 2.33 -8.09 -14.70
CA GLY A 374 2.05 -9.18 -13.77
C GLY A 374 1.44 -8.70 -12.46
N MET A 375 1.97 -7.60 -11.90
CA MET A 375 1.36 -6.91 -10.76
C MET A 375 -0.11 -6.59 -11.02
N GLY A 376 -0.41 -6.07 -12.21
CA GLY A 376 -1.78 -5.72 -12.55
C GLY A 376 -2.74 -6.89 -12.65
N LEU A 377 -2.28 -7.99 -13.27
CA LEU A 377 -3.07 -9.20 -13.44
C LEU A 377 -3.31 -9.97 -12.12
N ILE A 378 -2.45 -9.77 -11.11
CA ILE A 378 -2.61 -10.35 -9.77
C ILE A 378 -3.46 -9.44 -8.87
N SER A 379 -3.11 -8.15 -8.77
CA SER A 379 -3.70 -7.21 -7.82
C SER A 379 -5.13 -6.82 -8.17
N ALA A 380 -5.50 -6.75 -9.46
CA ALA A 380 -6.86 -6.39 -9.86
C ALA A 380 -7.93 -7.38 -9.38
N PRO A 381 -7.80 -8.71 -9.60
CA PRO A 381 -8.83 -9.65 -9.19
C PRO A 381 -8.79 -10.06 -7.72
N LEU A 382 -7.67 -9.84 -7.02
CA LEU A 382 -7.47 -10.39 -5.68
C LEU A 382 -8.48 -9.85 -4.64
N PRO A 383 -8.75 -8.53 -4.52
CA PRO A 383 -9.77 -8.03 -3.60
C PRO A 383 -11.16 -8.57 -3.93
N ALA A 384 -11.50 -8.67 -5.21
CA ALA A 384 -12.78 -9.20 -5.66
C ALA A 384 -12.98 -10.64 -5.17
N PHE A 385 -11.96 -11.49 -5.28
CA PHE A 385 -12.00 -12.87 -4.77
C PHE A 385 -12.05 -12.96 -3.25
N CYS A 386 -11.32 -12.11 -2.53
CA CYS A 386 -11.30 -12.09 -1.06
C CYS A 386 -12.68 -11.76 -0.47
N PHE A 387 -13.44 -10.89 -1.14
CA PHE A 387 -14.68 -10.34 -0.59
C PHE A 387 -15.97 -11.00 -1.12
N VAL A 388 -15.89 -11.99 -2.02
CA VAL A 388 -17.08 -12.64 -2.62
C VAL A 388 -18.06 -13.16 -1.55
N ARG A 389 -17.54 -13.74 -0.47
CA ARG A 389 -18.33 -14.36 0.60
C ARG A 389 -18.49 -13.48 1.83
N VAL A 390 -17.91 -12.28 1.82
CA VAL A 390 -17.93 -11.39 2.98
C VAL A 390 -19.27 -10.62 3.00
N PRO A 391 -20.08 -10.73 4.06
CA PRO A 391 -21.31 -9.97 4.18
C PRO A 391 -21.04 -8.46 4.16
N PRO A 392 -21.91 -7.63 3.56
CA PRO A 392 -21.74 -6.17 3.53
C PRO A 392 -21.53 -5.53 4.92
N ALA A 393 -22.12 -6.11 5.96
CA ALA A 393 -21.96 -5.65 7.34
C ALA A 393 -20.52 -5.78 7.88
N GLN A 394 -19.73 -6.71 7.32
CA GLN A 394 -18.35 -7.00 7.71
C GLN A 394 -17.32 -6.45 6.72
N ALA A 395 -17.77 -5.74 5.69
CA ALA A 395 -16.95 -5.19 4.61
C ALA A 395 -15.77 -4.34 5.11
N GLY A 396 -16.00 -3.43 6.05
CA GLY A 396 -14.94 -2.56 6.59
C GLY A 396 -13.88 -3.33 7.38
N ALA A 397 -14.29 -4.31 8.19
CA ALA A 397 -13.35 -5.18 8.90
C ALA A 397 -12.51 -6.05 7.94
N ALA A 398 -13.14 -6.64 6.91
CA ALA A 398 -12.43 -7.44 5.92
C ALA A 398 -11.48 -6.58 5.06
N SER A 399 -11.91 -5.38 4.67
CA SER A 399 -11.07 -4.41 3.97
C SER A 399 -9.88 -3.97 4.83
N GLY A 400 -10.11 -3.69 6.11
CA GLY A 400 -9.04 -3.35 7.07
C GLY A 400 -8.02 -4.47 7.19
N LEU A 401 -8.46 -5.73 7.36
CA LEU A 401 -7.58 -6.90 7.36
C LEU A 401 -6.77 -7.03 6.06
N PHE A 402 -7.42 -6.87 4.92
CA PHE A 402 -6.77 -6.97 3.61
C PHE A 402 -5.65 -5.94 3.45
N THR A 403 -5.93 -4.66 3.73
CA THR A 403 -4.93 -3.59 3.66
C THR A 403 -3.83 -3.77 4.72
N THR A 404 -4.15 -4.26 5.92
CA THR A 404 -3.13 -4.58 6.93
C THR A 404 -2.20 -5.71 6.47
N CYS A 405 -2.73 -6.79 5.90
CA CYS A 405 -1.91 -7.86 5.31
C CYS A 405 -1.04 -7.35 4.15
N GLN A 406 -1.57 -6.44 3.34
CA GLN A 406 -0.82 -5.79 2.26
C GLN A 406 0.37 -4.99 2.81
N GLN A 407 0.15 -4.15 3.82
CA GLN A 407 1.22 -3.34 4.43
C GLN A 407 2.23 -4.19 5.20
N LEU A 408 1.77 -5.20 5.94
CA LEU A 408 2.65 -6.16 6.61
C LEU A 408 3.52 -6.90 5.60
N GLY A 409 2.96 -7.35 4.48
CA GLY A 409 3.73 -7.98 3.41
C GLY A 409 4.79 -7.03 2.85
N MET A 410 4.42 -5.79 2.48
CA MET A 410 5.40 -4.80 2.01
C MET A 410 6.54 -4.57 3.01
N ALA A 411 6.22 -4.39 4.30
CA ALA A 411 7.20 -4.21 5.36
C ALA A 411 8.10 -5.44 5.54
N LEU A 412 7.53 -6.66 5.52
CA LEU A 412 8.28 -7.91 5.55
C LEU A 412 9.22 -8.03 4.36
N GLY A 413 8.78 -7.64 3.16
CA GLY A 413 9.59 -7.66 1.95
C GLY A 413 10.86 -6.83 2.10
N VAL A 414 10.70 -5.56 2.49
CA VAL A 414 11.82 -4.65 2.74
C VAL A 414 12.73 -5.19 3.87
N ALA A 415 12.14 -5.61 4.98
CA ALA A 415 12.87 -6.07 6.16
C ALA A 415 13.65 -7.37 5.94
N THR A 416 13.19 -8.25 5.06
CA THR A 416 13.81 -9.57 4.79
C THR A 416 14.62 -9.53 3.51
N LEU A 417 13.95 -9.55 2.35
CA LEU A 417 14.58 -9.58 1.04
C LEU A 417 15.41 -8.31 0.79
N GLY A 418 14.88 -7.13 1.13
CA GLY A 418 15.60 -5.87 0.98
C GLY A 418 16.86 -5.79 1.85
N THR A 419 16.76 -6.16 3.13
CA THR A 419 17.93 -6.24 4.03
C THR A 419 18.95 -7.26 3.56
N ALA A 420 18.51 -8.45 3.12
CA ALA A 420 19.41 -9.47 2.59
C ALA A 420 20.16 -8.99 1.35
N PHE A 421 19.46 -8.25 0.47
CA PHE A 421 20.06 -7.61 -0.71
C PHE A 421 21.08 -6.54 -0.32
N LEU A 422 20.73 -5.62 0.59
CA LEU A 422 21.67 -4.59 1.07
C LEU A 422 22.88 -5.21 1.77
N ALA A 423 22.68 -6.23 2.60
CA ALA A 423 23.77 -6.94 3.27
C ALA A 423 24.71 -7.64 2.27
N ALA A 424 24.18 -8.19 1.17
CA ALA A 424 25.00 -8.75 0.10
C ALA A 424 25.85 -7.66 -0.57
N LEU A 425 25.28 -6.49 -0.87
CA LEU A 425 26.01 -5.36 -1.44
C LEU A 425 27.12 -4.85 -0.51
N ASP A 426 26.83 -4.69 0.77
CA ASP A 426 27.80 -4.23 1.75
C ASP A 426 28.90 -5.28 1.99
N GLY A 427 28.61 -6.56 1.74
CA GLY A 427 29.58 -7.66 1.65
C GLY A 427 30.38 -7.71 0.35
N GLY A 428 30.22 -6.72 -0.54
CA GLY A 428 30.97 -6.61 -1.81
C GLY A 428 30.37 -7.40 -2.98
N ALA A 429 29.14 -7.90 -2.86
CA ALA A 429 28.47 -8.55 -3.99
C ALA A 429 28.19 -7.56 -5.12
N ASP A 430 28.37 -8.01 -6.35
CA ASP A 430 27.96 -7.26 -7.53
C ASP A 430 26.44 -6.96 -7.49
N PRO A 431 26.01 -5.71 -7.75
CA PRO A 431 24.60 -5.34 -7.64
C PRO A 431 23.64 -6.11 -8.54
N ALA A 432 24.06 -6.49 -9.76
CA ALA A 432 23.23 -7.26 -10.66
C ALA A 432 23.06 -8.70 -10.15
N ARG A 433 24.14 -9.32 -9.65
CA ARG A 433 24.07 -10.66 -9.03
C ARG A 433 23.21 -10.67 -7.77
N ALA A 434 23.38 -9.69 -6.89
CA ALA A 434 22.58 -9.55 -5.67
C ALA A 434 21.08 -9.41 -6.03
N PHE A 435 20.76 -8.64 -7.07
CA PHE A 435 19.39 -8.49 -7.56
C PHE A 435 18.85 -9.81 -8.12
N ALA A 436 19.63 -10.55 -8.90
CA ALA A 436 19.24 -11.85 -9.44
C ALA A 436 18.92 -12.87 -8.33
N THR A 437 19.71 -12.89 -7.25
CA THR A 437 19.41 -13.75 -6.08
C THR A 437 18.09 -13.37 -5.43
N LEU A 438 17.82 -12.08 -5.25
CA LEU A 438 16.53 -11.60 -4.73
C LEU A 438 15.37 -11.97 -5.67
N ALA A 439 15.58 -11.84 -6.97
CA ALA A 439 14.59 -12.20 -7.99
C ALA A 439 14.19 -13.68 -7.88
N LEU A 440 15.11 -14.61 -7.60
CA LEU A 440 14.80 -16.01 -7.37
C LEU A 440 13.87 -16.23 -6.16
N TRP A 441 14.12 -15.54 -5.05
CA TRP A 441 13.23 -15.58 -3.88
C TRP A 441 11.84 -15.04 -4.22
N GLN A 442 11.77 -13.94 -4.96
CA GLN A 442 10.51 -13.37 -5.41
C GLN A 442 9.75 -14.30 -6.38
N ILE A 443 10.45 -15.00 -7.28
CA ILE A 443 9.88 -16.05 -8.13
C ILE A 443 9.26 -17.15 -7.27
N GLY A 444 9.96 -17.60 -6.22
CA GLY A 444 9.42 -18.58 -5.25
C GLY A 444 8.11 -18.12 -4.61
N LEU A 445 8.03 -16.85 -4.19
CA LEU A 445 6.80 -16.25 -3.65
C LEU A 445 5.67 -16.21 -4.69
N LEU A 446 5.99 -15.86 -5.95
CA LEU A 446 5.01 -15.83 -7.04
C LEU A 446 4.50 -17.24 -7.40
N VAL A 447 5.36 -18.25 -7.35
CA VAL A 447 4.96 -19.66 -7.52
C VAL A 447 4.02 -20.09 -6.39
N ALA A 448 4.28 -19.68 -5.15
CA ALA A 448 3.37 -19.94 -4.03
C ALA A 448 2.02 -19.24 -4.20
N VAL A 449 2.00 -17.98 -4.64
CA VAL A 449 0.77 -17.24 -4.97
C VAL A 449 -0.01 -17.95 -6.08
N ALA A 450 0.67 -18.41 -7.14
CA ALA A 450 0.06 -19.17 -8.23
C ALA A 450 -0.47 -20.54 -7.80
N ALA A 451 0.17 -21.19 -6.83
CA ALA A 451 -0.32 -22.43 -6.24
C ALA A 451 -1.59 -22.19 -5.41
N LEU A 452 -1.57 -21.19 -4.52
CA LEU A 452 -2.74 -20.80 -3.70
C LEU A 452 -3.92 -20.34 -4.55
N SER A 453 -3.67 -19.66 -5.66
CA SER A 453 -4.73 -19.22 -6.57
C SER A 453 -5.55 -20.37 -7.17
N ARG A 454 -5.04 -21.60 -7.13
CA ARG A 454 -5.77 -22.81 -7.57
C ARG A 454 -6.85 -23.23 -6.57
N LEU A 455 -6.71 -22.86 -5.29
CA LEU A 455 -7.70 -23.12 -4.24
C LEU A 455 -8.93 -22.21 -4.39
N ILE A 456 -8.80 -21.08 -5.08
CA ILE A 456 -9.92 -20.20 -5.41
C ILE A 456 -10.82 -20.91 -6.45
N PRO A 457 -12.14 -21.04 -6.21
CA PRO A 457 -13.05 -21.64 -7.18
C PRO A 457 -12.98 -20.92 -8.54
N ALA A 458 -12.87 -21.68 -9.64
CA ALA A 458 -12.68 -21.10 -10.99
C ALA A 458 -13.78 -20.10 -11.38
N ARG A 459 -14.99 -20.29 -10.85
CA ARG A 459 -16.19 -19.46 -11.04
C ARG A 459 -16.53 -18.56 -9.85
N ALA A 460 -15.62 -18.34 -8.90
CA ALA A 460 -15.88 -17.46 -7.75
C ALA A 460 -16.27 -16.03 -8.19
N HIS A 461 -15.77 -15.57 -9.35
CA HIS A 461 -16.16 -14.30 -9.95
C HIS A 461 -17.61 -14.27 -10.45
N LEU A 462 -18.23 -15.42 -10.78
CA LEU A 462 -19.63 -15.51 -11.20
C LEU A 462 -20.59 -15.48 -10.01
N ALA A 463 -20.17 -15.98 -8.84
CA ALA A 463 -20.96 -15.83 -7.62
C ALA A 463 -21.12 -14.34 -7.22
N ALA A 464 -20.17 -13.48 -7.61
CA ALA A 464 -20.27 -12.03 -7.47
C ALA A 464 -21.18 -11.35 -8.52
N THR A 465 -21.67 -12.07 -9.54
CA THR A 465 -22.63 -11.54 -10.52
C THR A 465 -24.08 -11.96 -10.23
N THR A 466 -24.31 -12.98 -9.39
CA THR A 466 -25.64 -13.55 -9.11
C THR A 466 -26.21 -13.19 -7.73
N ALA A 467 -25.50 -12.38 -6.93
CA ALA A 467 -25.94 -11.84 -5.64
C ALA A 467 -25.80 -10.31 -5.68
#